data_AF-A0A355Q7S7-F1
#
_entry.id   AF-A0A355Q7S7-F1
#
_cell.length_a   1.000
_cell.length_b   1.000
_cell.length_c   1.000
_cell.angle_alpha   90.00
_cell.angle_beta   90.00
_cell.angle_gamma   90.00
#
_symmetry.space_group_name_H-M   'P 1'
#
loop_
_entity.id
_entity.type
_entity.pdbx_description
1 polymer ?
#
loop_
_entity_poly.entity_id
_entity_poly.type
_entity_poly.pdbx_seq_one_letter_code
_entity_poly.pdbx_strand_id
1 'polypeptide(L)' 'LKDGAVANSNFHDYRVARLSESPEVFVSIIENDEAPGGVGEPGVPPIAPALCNAIYTATGKRIRRLPVATQLI' A
#
# COMPACT_ATOMS: atom_id res chain seq x y z
N LEU A 1 -15.96 5.05 11.53
CA LEU A 1 -17.37 4.67 11.75
C LEU A 1 -18.09 5.87 12.34
N LYS A 2 -19.33 6.12 11.93
CA LYS A 2 -20.24 7.08 12.56
C LYS A 2 -21.46 6.29 13.02
N ASP A 3 -21.77 6.36 14.31
CA ASP A 3 -22.89 5.62 14.93
C ASP A 3 -22.87 4.11 14.63
N GLY A 4 -21.66 3.52 14.60
CA GLY A 4 -21.44 2.10 14.31
C GLY A 4 -21.44 1.72 12.82
N ALA A 5 -21.76 2.64 11.90
CA ALA A 5 -21.76 2.40 10.46
C ALA A 5 -20.52 2.99 9.75
N VAL A 6 -20.15 2.41 8.60
CA VAL A 6 -19.15 3.01 7.70
C VAL A 6 -19.68 4.37 7.25
N ALA A 7 -18.87 5.40 7.43
CA ALA A 7 -19.28 6.78 7.12
C ALA A 7 -19.11 7.10 5.63
N ASN A 8 -18.22 6.38 4.94
CA ASN A 8 -17.96 6.52 3.52
C ASN A 8 -18.97 5.68 2.73
N SER A 9 -19.44 6.22 1.61
CA SER A 9 -20.48 5.65 0.75
C SER A 9 -19.94 5.12 -0.58
N ASN A 10 -18.88 5.70 -1.15
CA ASN A 10 -18.36 5.36 -2.48
C ASN A 10 -16.91 5.88 -2.71
N PHE A 11 -16.37 5.80 -3.92
CA PHE A 11 -14.99 6.23 -4.23
C PHE A 11 -14.75 7.75 -4.21
N HIS A 12 -15.80 8.57 -4.09
CA HIS A 12 -15.65 10.01 -3.92
C HIS A 12 -15.35 10.38 -2.46
N ASP A 13 -15.77 9.56 -1.49
CA ASP A 13 -15.55 9.78 -0.06
C ASP A 13 -14.66 8.70 0.58
N TYR A 14 -14.45 7.54 -0.06
CA TYR A 14 -13.40 6.56 0.27
C TYR A 14 -12.27 6.62 -0.77
N ARG A 15 -11.13 7.18 -0.38
CA ARG A 15 -10.01 7.40 -1.31
C ARG A 15 -9.32 6.09 -1.65
N VAL A 16 -9.38 5.73 -2.93
CA VAL A 16 -8.55 4.70 -3.56
C VAL A 16 -7.48 5.36 -4.42
N ALA A 17 -6.37 4.66 -4.64
CA ALA A 17 -5.31 5.15 -5.52
C ALA A 17 -5.85 5.38 -6.94
N ARG A 18 -5.50 6.52 -7.54
CA ARG A 18 -5.84 6.88 -8.92
C ARG A 18 -4.64 6.75 -9.83
N LEU A 19 -4.88 6.68 -11.15
CA LEU A 19 -3.81 6.56 -12.15
C LEU A 19 -2.75 7.65 -12.02
N SER A 20 -3.16 8.90 -11.75
CA SER A 20 -2.26 10.03 -11.55
C SER A 20 -1.39 9.95 -10.28
N GLU A 21 -1.72 9.06 -9.36
CA GLU A 21 -1.00 8.83 -8.11
C GLU A 21 -0.09 7.59 -8.21
N SER A 22 -0.17 6.84 -9.31
CA SER A 22 0.66 5.65 -9.52
C SER A 22 2.11 6.06 -9.71
N PRO A 23 3.07 5.49 -8.96
CA PRO A 23 4.47 5.62 -9.28
C PRO A 23 4.82 4.82 -10.53
N GLU A 24 6.03 4.99 -11.04
CA GLU A 24 6.63 4.04 -11.97
C GLU A 24 6.82 2.69 -11.25
N VAL A 25 6.40 1.60 -11.91
CA VAL A 25 6.46 0.25 -11.35
C VAL A 25 7.35 -0.63 -12.23
N PHE A 26 8.42 -1.15 -11.63
CA PHE A 26 9.29 -2.12 -12.26
C PHE A 26 8.96 -3.52 -11.75
N VAL A 27 8.87 -4.48 -12.67
CA VAL A 27 8.58 -5.88 -12.36
C VAL A 27 9.69 -6.74 -12.95
N SER A 28 10.21 -7.66 -12.15
CA SER A 28 11.15 -8.69 -12.59
C SER A 28 10.55 -10.06 -12.30
N ILE A 29 10.48 -10.91 -13.33
CA ILE A 29 10.07 -12.30 -13.20
C ILE A 29 11.34 -13.12 -13.02
N ILE A 30 11.42 -13.84 -11.90
CA ILE A 30 12.58 -14.66 -11.56
C ILE A 30 12.30 -16.10 -11.96
N GLU A 31 13.09 -16.62 -12.89
CA GLU A 31 12.98 -18.01 -13.36
C GLU A 31 13.38 -19.00 -12.26
N ASN A 32 12.62 -20.09 -12.16
CA ASN A 32 12.88 -21.23 -11.29
C ASN A 32 12.12 -22.47 -11.81
N ASP A 33 12.48 -23.65 -11.30
CA ASP A 33 11.91 -24.95 -11.72
C ASP A 33 10.78 -25.45 -10.80
N GLU A 34 10.23 -24.59 -9.93
CA GLU A 34 9.16 -24.98 -9.00
C GLU A 34 7.81 -25.15 -9.71
N ALA A 35 6.92 -25.92 -9.08
CA ALA A 35 5.56 -26.06 -9.58
C ALA A 35 4.84 -24.69 -9.61
N PRO A 36 3.98 -24.42 -10.63
CA PRO A 36 3.25 -23.17 -10.71
C PRO A 36 2.41 -22.90 -9.46
N GLY A 37 2.52 -21.67 -8.94
CA GLY A 37 1.77 -21.18 -7.78
C GLY A 37 0.93 -19.94 -8.10
N GLY A 38 0.21 -19.44 -7.09
CA GLY A 38 -0.56 -18.21 -7.21
C GLY A 38 0.32 -16.96 -7.24
N VAL A 39 0.11 -16.08 -8.22
CA VAL A 39 0.88 -14.82 -8.39
C VAL A 39 0.05 -13.55 -8.16
N GLY A 40 -1.28 -13.66 -8.02
CA GLY A 40 -2.16 -12.49 -7.89
C GLY A 40 -2.01 -11.72 -6.56
N GLU A 41 -1.83 -12.42 -5.45
CA GLU A 41 -1.72 -11.83 -4.11
C GLU A 41 -0.29 -11.46 -3.67
N PRO A 42 0.79 -12.22 -4.00
CA PRO A 42 2.13 -11.97 -3.44
C PRO A 42 2.69 -10.56 -3.63
N GLY A 43 2.25 -9.83 -4.66
CA GLY A 43 2.67 -8.45 -4.89
C GLY A 43 2.10 -7.44 -3.89
N VAL A 44 0.97 -7.73 -3.23
CA VAL A 44 0.26 -6.77 -2.37
C VAL A 44 0.88 -6.62 -0.97
N PRO A 45 1.12 -7.71 -0.20
CA PRO A 45 1.67 -7.62 1.16
C PRO A 45 2.97 -6.81 1.32
N PRO A 46 3.97 -6.90 0.41
CA PRO A 46 5.25 -6.21 0.61
C PRO A 46 5.18 -4.69 0.41
N ILE A 47 4.15 -4.15 -0.25
CA ILE A 47 4.06 -2.72 -0.60
C ILE A 47 4.03 -1.83 0.65
N ALA A 48 3.11 -2.11 1.59
CA ALA A 48 2.92 -1.28 2.78
C ALA A 48 4.17 -1.17 3.68
N PRO A 49 4.87 -2.27 4.05
CA PRO A 49 6.09 -2.18 4.83
C PRO A 49 7.25 -1.53 4.05
N ALA A 50 7.38 -1.77 2.74
CA ALA A 50 8.41 -1.13 1.91
C ALA A 50 8.24 0.40 1.91
N LEU A 51 7.01 0.90 1.72
CA LEU A 51 6.70 2.33 1.78
C LEU A 51 6.98 2.92 3.17
N CYS A 52 6.55 2.24 4.24
CA CYS A 52 6.83 2.70 5.61
C CYS A 52 8.34 2.77 5.91
N ASN A 53 9.13 1.82 5.39
CA ASN A 53 10.58 1.84 5.52
C ASN A 53 11.24 2.97 4.72
N ALA A 54 10.74 3.27 3.51
CA ALA A 54 11.20 4.40 2.71
C ALA A 54 10.93 5.73 3.43
N ILE A 55 9.73 5.91 3.99
CA ILE A 55 9.37 7.08 4.80
C ILE A 55 10.30 7.22 6.01
N TYR A 56 10.56 6.13 6.75
CA TYR A 56 11.49 6.17 7.87
C TYR A 56 12.90 6.56 7.42
N THR A 57 13.39 5.99 6.32
CA THR A 57 14.72 6.30 5.79
C THR A 57 14.83 7.78 5.42
N ALA A 58 13.77 8.35 4.84
CA ALA A 58 13.74 9.75 4.42
C ALA A 58 13.54 10.75 5.57
N THR A 59 12.89 10.35 6.67
CA THR A 59 12.39 11.31 7.69
C THR A 59 12.78 10.99 9.14
N GLY A 60 13.29 9.79 9.41
CA GLY A 60 13.50 9.27 10.77
C GLY A 60 12.21 8.90 11.52
N LYS A 61 11.02 9.20 10.99
CA LYS A 61 9.72 8.91 11.62
C LYS A 61 9.26 7.48 11.30
N ARG A 62 9.06 6.64 12.33
CA ARG A 62 8.54 5.27 12.16
C ARG A 62 7.01 5.25 12.12
N ILE A 63 6.42 4.79 11.03
CA ILE A 63 4.98 4.56 10.91
C ILE A 63 4.66 3.08 11.21
N ARG A 64 3.76 2.84 12.16
CA ARG A 64 3.30 1.49 12.55
C ARG A 64 1.78 1.30 12.45
N ARG A 65 1.05 2.37 12.17
CA ARG A 65 -0.41 2.37 12.01
C ARG A 65 -0.73 2.94 10.65
N LEU A 66 -1.46 2.17 9.85
CA LEU A 66 -1.97 2.57 8.55
C LEU A 66 -3.39 3.17 8.69
N PRO A 67 -3.82 4.00 7.73
CA PRO A 67 -3.06 4.51 6.57
C PRO A 67 -1.97 5.52 6.97
N VAL A 68 -1.01 5.76 6.07
CA VAL A 68 -0.10 6.92 6.19
C VAL A 68 -0.91 8.17 5.87
N ALA A 69 -1.10 9.03 6.86
CA ALA A 69 -1.90 10.25 6.80
C ALA A 69 -1.14 11.39 7.50
N THR A 70 -1.58 11.83 8.67
CA THR A 70 -1.05 13.02 9.37
C THR A 70 0.21 12.75 10.20
N GLN A 71 0.74 11.53 10.22
CA GLN A 71 1.89 11.15 11.06
C GLN A 71 3.21 11.86 10.70
N LEU A 72 3.28 12.49 9.52
CA LEU A 72 4.49 13.18 9.04
C LEU A 72 4.45 14.69 9.25
N ILE A 73 3.28 15.26 9.52
CA ILE A 73 3.06 16.68 9.79
C ILE A 73 3.41 16.99 11.24
#